data_AF-A0A852AIY1-F1
#
_entry.id   AF-A0A852AIY1-F1
#
_cell.length_a   1.000
_cell.length_b   1.000
_cell.length_c   1.000
_cell.angle_alpha   90.00
_cell.angle_beta   90.00
_cell.angle_gamma   90.00
#
_symmetry.space_group_name_H-M   'P 1'
#
loop_
_entity.id
_entity.type
_entity.pdbx_description
1 polymer ?
#
loop_
_entity_poly.entity_id
_entity_poly.type
_entity_poly.pdbx_seq_one_letter_code
_entity_poly.pdbx_strand_id
1 'polypeptide(L)'
;QRCCICGQSGANIVCCEQDCGRWFHLPCAKEGGCVTQYIPNYRSYCPEHRPEQDVQATPEPGTDCLICMEPVEDRKTFKSMVCPACKRAWFHRDCIQ
;
A
#
# COMPACT_ATOMS: atom_id res chain seq x y z
N GLN A 1 8.83 -8.49 19.49
CA GLN A 1 8.90 -7.85 18.16
C GLN A 1 8.62 -6.37 18.28
N ARG A 2 9.51 -5.51 17.75
CA ARG A 2 9.35 -4.04 17.74
C ARG A 2 8.88 -3.58 16.37
N CYS A 3 7.96 -2.63 16.34
CA CYS A 3 7.45 -2.04 15.11
C CYS A 3 8.50 -1.14 14.46
N CYS A 4 8.79 -1.35 13.18
CA CYS A 4 9.72 -0.51 12.41
C CYS A 4 9.17 0.89 12.11
N ILE A 5 7.88 1.14 12.37
CA ILE A 5 7.23 2.43 12.14
C ILE A 5 7.18 3.26 13.43
N CYS A 6 6.60 2.73 14.51
CA CYS A 6 6.41 3.47 15.77
C CYS A 6 7.42 3.12 16.88
N GLY A 7 8.27 2.10 16.68
CA GLY A 7 9.28 1.66 17.65
C GLY A 7 8.75 0.85 18.84
N GLN A 8 7.42 0.79 19.04
CA GLN A 8 6.79 0.10 20.16
C GLN A 8 6.81 -1.42 20.00
N SER A 9 6.75 -2.15 21.13
CA SER A 9 6.64 -3.61 21.15
C SER A 9 5.24 -4.09 20.71
N GLY A 10 5.11 -5.39 20.46
CA GLY A 10 3.82 -6.02 20.13
C GLY A 10 3.47 -6.02 18.64
N ALA A 11 4.40 -5.69 17.75
CA ALA A 11 4.23 -5.85 16.31
C ALA A 11 4.02 -7.33 15.95
N ASN A 12 3.03 -7.63 15.11
CA ASN A 12 2.61 -9.00 14.80
C ASN A 12 2.64 -9.33 13.30
N ILE A 13 2.97 -8.37 12.44
CA ILE A 13 3.15 -8.59 11.00
C ILE A 13 4.63 -8.52 10.69
N VAL A 14 5.14 -9.47 9.90
CA VAL A 14 6.53 -9.53 9.44
C VAL A 14 6.59 -9.27 7.93
N CYS A 15 7.65 -8.58 7.48
CA CYS A 15 7.94 -8.43 6.07
C CYS A 15 8.21 -9.80 5.41
N CYS A 16 7.62 -10.03 4.24
CA CYS A 16 7.73 -11.27 3.47
C CYS A 16 9.08 -11.40 2.75
N GLU A 17 9.80 -10.30 2.57
CA GLU A 17 11.12 -10.30 1.93
C GLU A 17 12.12 -11.11 2.75
N GLN A 18 12.94 -11.92 2.05
CA GLN A 18 13.94 -12.77 2.68
C GLN A 18 14.96 -11.90 3.43
N ASP A 19 15.37 -12.36 4.61
CA ASP A 19 16.36 -11.70 5.48
C ASP A 19 16.01 -10.27 5.94
N CYS A 20 14.82 -9.74 5.63
CA CYS A 20 14.43 -8.40 6.08
C CYS A 20 14.17 -8.36 7.60
N GLY A 21 13.41 -9.33 8.11
CA GLY A 21 13.12 -9.47 9.55
C GLY A 21 12.38 -8.30 10.21
N ARG A 22 11.92 -7.29 9.45
CA ARG A 22 11.20 -6.13 10.00
C ARG A 22 9.76 -6.50 10.37
N TRP A 23 9.34 -6.05 11.55
CA TRP A 23 7.99 -6.22 12.05
C TRP A 23 7.24 -4.90 12.12
N PHE A 24 5.92 -4.92 11.96
CA PHE A 24 5.07 -3.74 12.11
C PHE A 24 3.70 -4.12 12.68
N HIS A 25 3.03 -3.16 13.33
CA HIS A 25 1.64 -3.32 13.72
C HIS A 25 0.73 -3.14 12.50
N LEU A 26 -0.46 -3.75 12.53
CA LEU A 26 -1.46 -3.55 11.50
C LEU A 26 -1.88 -2.07 11.32
N PRO A 27 -2.18 -1.29 12.37
CA PRO A 27 -2.47 0.14 12.21
C PRO A 27 -1.28 0.92 11.63
N CYS A 28 -0.06 0.59 12.06
CA CYS A 28 1.15 1.21 11.54
C CYS A 28 1.43 0.86 10.07
N ALA A 29 0.92 -0.27 9.57
CA ALA A 29 1.10 -0.65 8.17
C ALA A 29 0.48 0.39 7.23
N LYS A 30 -0.74 0.83 7.58
CA LYS A 30 -1.52 1.83 6.82
C LYS A 30 -0.81 3.18 6.76
N GLU A 31 -0.37 3.68 7.91
CA GLU A 31 0.26 5.00 8.01
C GLU A 31 1.73 5.00 7.56
N GLY A 32 2.42 3.88 7.76
CA GLY A 32 3.86 3.75 7.55
C GLY A 32 4.28 3.42 6.12
N GLY A 33 3.35 3.28 5.18
CA GLY A 33 3.65 2.93 3.80
C GLY A 33 4.01 1.45 3.60
N CYS A 34 3.55 0.56 4.50
CA CYS A 34 3.65 -0.88 4.31
C CYS A 34 2.52 -1.37 3.40
N VAL A 35 2.69 -2.54 2.78
CA VAL A 35 1.64 -3.17 1.97
C VAL A 35 1.25 -4.50 2.59
N THR A 36 -0.03 -4.70 2.88
CA THR A 36 -0.59 -5.99 3.27
C THR A 36 -1.50 -6.49 2.15
N GLN A 37 -1.20 -7.67 1.61
CA GLN A 37 -1.95 -8.23 0.49
C GLN A 37 -2.95 -9.27 1.00
N TYR A 38 -4.24 -8.92 1.03
CA TYR A 38 -5.34 -9.82 1.42
C TYR A 38 -5.79 -10.76 0.29
N ILE A 39 -4.82 -11.33 -0.41
CA ILE A 39 -4.98 -12.34 -1.46
C ILE A 39 -4.22 -13.61 -1.03
N PRO A 40 -4.38 -14.76 -1.73
CA PRO A 40 -3.68 -15.99 -1.35
C PRO A 40 -2.18 -15.77 -1.08
N ASN A 41 -1.69 -16.43 -0.03
CA ASN A 41 -0.36 -16.25 0.59
C ASN A 41 -0.21 -15.06 1.56
N TYR A 42 -1.22 -14.20 1.70
CA TYR A 42 -1.34 -13.17 2.75
C TYR A 42 -0.03 -12.39 3.03
N ARG A 43 0.67 -12.01 1.96
CA ARG A 43 2.02 -11.43 2.07
C ARG A 43 1.95 -9.99 2.55
N SER A 44 2.88 -9.63 3.43
CA SER A 44 3.02 -8.28 3.95
C SER A 44 4.43 -7.77 3.70
N TYR A 45 4.59 -6.50 3.37
CA TYR A 45 5.86 -5.90 3.00
C TYR A 45 6.09 -4.60 3.78
N CYS A 46 7.30 -4.44 4.32
CA CYS A 46 7.70 -3.20 4.98
C CYS A 46 7.85 -2.07 3.94
N PRO A 47 8.05 -0.81 4.36
CA PRO A 47 8.10 0.32 3.43
C PRO A 47 9.25 0.24 2.42
N GLU A 48 10.32 -0.50 2.76
CA GLU A 48 11.49 -0.68 1.88
C GLU A 48 11.27 -1.76 0.81
N HIS A 49 10.54 -2.82 1.15
CA HIS A 49 10.32 -3.97 0.26
C HIS A 49 8.90 -4.02 -0.29
N ARG A 50 8.13 -2.94 -0.14
CA ARG A 50 6.77 -2.88 -0.66
C ARG A 50 6.80 -3.02 -2.20
N PRO A 51 5.85 -3.76 -2.79
CA PRO A 51 5.70 -3.75 -4.23
C PRO A 51 5.22 -2.38 -4.71
N GLU A 52 5.77 -1.92 -5.82
CA GLU A 52 5.32 -0.72 -6.51
C GLU A 52 4.66 -1.10 -7.84
N GLN A 53 3.64 -0.35 -8.26
CA GLN A 53 3.01 -0.60 -9.56
C GLN A 53 3.93 -0.13 -10.69
N ASP A 54 4.37 -1.05 -11.55
CA ASP A 54 5.14 -0.73 -12.75
C ASP A 54 4.20 -0.28 -13.89
N VAL A 55 3.59 0.89 -13.70
CA VAL A 55 2.71 1.53 -14.69
C VAL A 55 3.09 3.01 -14.79
N GLN A 56 3.25 3.50 -16.02
CA GLN A 56 3.57 4.91 -16.35
C GLN A 56 2.34 5.81 -16.48
N ALA A 57 1.17 5.33 -16.05
CA ALA A 57 -0.06 6.12 -16.08
C ALA A 57 -0.05 7.11 -14.92
N THR A 58 -0.66 8.28 -15.14
CA THR A 58 -0.97 9.28 -14.11
C THR A 58 -2.47 9.59 -14.18
N PRO A 59 -3.13 9.86 -13.05
CA PRO A 59 -4.53 10.26 -13.06
C PRO A 59 -4.65 11.62 -13.74
N GLU A 60 -5.73 11.84 -14.49
CA GLU A 60 -6.07 13.17 -14.98
C GLU A 60 -6.55 14.04 -13.79
N PRO A 61 -6.37 15.36 -13.82
CA PRO A 61 -6.88 16.24 -12.77
C PRO A 61 -8.38 16.04 -12.54
N GLY A 62 -8.77 15.85 -11.29
CA GLY A 62 -10.17 15.57 -10.93
C GLY A 62 -10.61 14.11 -11.18
N THR A 63 -9.68 13.18 -11.38
CA THR A 63 -10.02 11.76 -11.37
C THR A 63 -10.49 11.34 -9.98
N ASP A 64 -11.66 10.72 -9.92
CA ASP A 64 -12.22 10.17 -8.67
C ASP A 64 -11.88 8.70 -8.48
N CYS A 65 -11.71 8.31 -7.23
CA CYS A 65 -11.67 6.91 -6.82
C CYS A 65 -13.04 6.27 -7.05
N LEU A 66 -13.10 5.19 -7.84
CA LEU A 66 -14.39 4.54 -8.19
C LEU A 66 -15.08 3.82 -7.01
N ILE A 67 -14.46 3.76 -5.83
CA ILE A 67 -15.01 3.11 -4.63
C ILE A 67 -15.66 4.13 -3.71
N CYS A 68 -14.95 5.21 -3.34
CA CYS A 68 -15.47 6.23 -2.43
C CYS A 68 -16.05 7.46 -3.15
N MET A 69 -15.83 7.60 -4.46
CA MET A 69 -16.21 8.77 -5.26
C MET A 69 -15.56 10.08 -4.80
N GLU A 70 -14.39 10.00 -4.16
CA GLU A 70 -13.57 11.17 -3.80
C GLU A 70 -12.35 11.28 -4.72
N PRO A 71 -11.80 12.50 -4.93
CA PRO A 71 -10.63 12.69 -5.78
C PRO A 71 -9.42 11.89 -5.31
N VAL A 72 -8.71 11.24 -6.25
CA VAL A 72 -7.37 10.72 -6.00
C VAL A 72 -6.33 11.83 -6.13
N GLU A 73 -5.15 11.64 -5.54
CA GLU A 73 -4.02 12.55 -5.79
C GLU A 73 -3.70 12.56 -7.30
N ASP A 74 -3.46 13.75 -7.85
CA ASP A 74 -3.19 14.04 -9.27
C ASP A 74 -1.82 13.50 -9.77
N ARG A 75 -1.13 12.76 -8.91
CA ARG A 75 0.18 12.19 -9.14
C ARG A 75 0.23 10.75 -8.64
N LYS A 76 1.13 9.97 -9.22
CA LYS A 76 1.41 8.61 -8.75
C LYS A 76 2.09 8.68 -7.40
N THR A 77 1.38 8.32 -6.34
CA THR A 77 1.94 8.18 -4.99
C THR A 77 1.64 6.81 -4.43
N PHE A 78 2.22 6.50 -3.28
CA PHE A 78 1.89 5.28 -2.56
C PHE A 78 0.37 5.15 -2.28
N LYS A 79 -0.33 6.28 -2.12
CA LYS A 79 -1.76 6.33 -1.77
C LYS A 79 -2.69 6.13 -2.96
N SER A 80 -2.20 6.22 -4.20
CA SER A 80 -3.00 6.01 -5.41
C SER A 80 -2.63 4.68 -6.08
N MET A 81 -3.63 3.98 -6.60
CA MET A 81 -3.45 2.77 -7.39
C MET A 81 -4.25 2.85 -8.69
N VAL A 82 -3.68 2.31 -9.76
CA VAL A 82 -4.33 2.20 -11.07
C VAL A 82 -4.69 0.75 -11.36
N CYS A 83 -5.83 0.50 -12.00
CA CYS A 83 -6.17 -0.83 -12.49
C CYS A 83 -5.11 -1.29 -13.51
N PRO A 84 -4.39 -2.41 -13.27
CA PRO A 84 -3.33 -2.86 -14.17
C PRO A 84 -3.87 -3.33 -15.53
N ALA A 85 -5.14 -3.72 -15.62
CA ALA A 85 -5.76 -4.20 -16.85
C ALA A 85 -6.14 -3.05 -17.78
N CYS A 86 -6.96 -2.09 -17.32
CA CYS A 86 -7.46 -1.02 -18.18
C CYS A 86 -6.57 0.24 -18.17
N LYS A 87 -5.70 0.40 -17.17
CA LYS A 87 -4.79 1.54 -16.98
C LYS A 87 -5.49 2.91 -16.93
N ARG A 88 -6.80 2.91 -16.64
CA ARG A 88 -7.67 4.11 -16.64
C ARG A 88 -8.46 4.30 -15.35
N ALA A 89 -8.80 3.22 -14.67
CA ALA A 89 -9.50 3.29 -13.38
C ALA A 89 -8.48 3.51 -12.25
N TRP A 90 -8.80 4.46 -11.37
CA TRP A 90 -7.95 4.87 -10.25
C TRP A 90 -8.67 4.68 -8.92
N PHE A 91 -7.89 4.43 -7.88
CA PHE A 91 -8.38 4.12 -6.54
C PHE A 91 -7.42 4.69 -5.49
N HIS A 92 -7.94 5.09 -4.32
CA HIS A 92 -7.08 5.16 -3.15
C HIS A 92 -6.65 3.75 -2.76
N ARG A 93 -5.40 3.59 -2.35
CA ARG A 93 -4.89 2.32 -1.82
C ARG A 93 -5.76 1.82 -0.68
N ASP A 94 -6.13 2.71 0.23
CA ASP A 94 -7.00 2.45 1.39
C ASP A 94 -8.43 2.01 1.02
N CYS A 95 -8.89 2.31 -0.20
CA CYS A 95 -10.18 1.83 -0.67
C CYS A 95 -10.10 0.38 -1.18
N ILE A 96 -8.91 -0.10 -1.53
CA ILE A 96 -8.65 -1.48 -1.97
C ILE A 96 -8.12 -2.35 -0.82
N GLN A 97 -7.41 -1.77 0.15
CA GLN A 97 -6.64 -2.46 1.19
C GLN A 97 -6.93 -1.93 2.60
#